data_AF-A0A956L9U8-F1
#
_entry.id   AF-A0A956L9U8-F1
#
_cell.length_a   1.000
_cell.length_b   1.000
_cell.length_c   1.000
_cell.angle_alpha   90.00
_cell.angle_beta   90.00
_cell.angle_gamma   90.00
#
_symmetry.space_group_name_H-M   'P 1'
#
loop_
_entity.id
_entity.type
_entity.pdbx_description
1 polymer ?
#
loop_
_entity_poly.entity_id
_entity_poly.type
_entity_poly.pdbx_seq_one_letter_code
_entity_poly.pdbx_strand_id
1 'polypeptide(L)'
;MDLGFYYKADSHARWYARAHGGNLDVARTWALVRAFLTETDVNYIFINTSIQVLLKEHAIAIGEDREWLDDVFEYGGKSRWSIIRHSPGHDTHIHVRFYNPVAQEMGWRAYGALVSSGRIKPPTFYTSYKAQKGDILGRVAKRFNVSVADIQKANGLRSTKIVAGRVYRIPRKGQVNQPGRVVIPKRLLPPL
;
A
#
# COMPACT_ATOMS: atom_id res chain seq x y z
N MET A 1 -1.96 -10.48 -5.16
CA MET A 1 -2.46 -11.58 -6.02
C MET A 1 -3.82 -11.14 -6.52
N ASP A 2 -4.09 -11.38 -7.80
CA ASP A 2 -5.26 -10.83 -8.48
C ASP A 2 -6.33 -11.91 -8.66
N LEU A 3 -7.56 -11.57 -8.31
CA LEU A 3 -8.72 -12.44 -8.37
C LEU A 3 -9.82 -11.76 -9.16
N GLY A 4 -10.54 -12.51 -9.99
CA GLY A 4 -11.71 -11.99 -10.71
C GLY A 4 -12.86 -11.68 -9.76
N PHE A 5 -13.73 -10.76 -10.19
CA PHE A 5 -15.03 -10.58 -9.56
C PHE A 5 -15.98 -11.73 -9.93
N TYR A 6 -17.02 -11.93 -9.14
CA TYR A 6 -18.16 -12.74 -9.57
C TYR A 6 -19.13 -11.85 -10.34
N TYR A 7 -19.55 -12.32 -11.51
CA TYR A 7 -20.53 -11.61 -12.34
C TYR A 7 -21.84 -12.37 -12.39
N LYS A 8 -22.93 -11.66 -12.65
CA LYS A 8 -24.25 -12.25 -12.83
C LYS A 8 -24.22 -13.21 -14.03
N ALA A 9 -24.98 -14.30 -13.95
CA ALA A 9 -24.94 -15.37 -14.94
C ALA A 9 -25.30 -14.90 -16.36
N ASP A 10 -26.16 -13.91 -16.47
CA ASP A 10 -26.64 -13.29 -17.72
C ASP A 10 -25.72 -12.18 -18.26
N SER A 11 -24.67 -11.81 -17.52
CA SER A 11 -23.80 -10.69 -17.90
C SER A 11 -22.85 -10.97 -19.08
N HIS A 12 -22.65 -12.25 -19.43
CA HIS A 12 -21.65 -12.71 -20.41
C HIS A 12 -20.25 -12.10 -20.21
N ALA A 13 -19.92 -11.73 -18.97
CA ALA A 13 -18.68 -11.04 -18.65
C ALA A 13 -17.47 -11.93 -18.97
N ARG A 14 -16.52 -11.36 -19.72
CA ARG A 14 -15.23 -12.00 -20.00
C ARG A 14 -14.29 -11.90 -18.79
N TRP A 15 -13.26 -12.74 -18.79
CA TRP A 15 -12.14 -12.62 -17.85
C TRP A 15 -11.62 -11.16 -17.81
N TYR A 16 -11.52 -10.56 -16.61
CA TYR A 16 -11.13 -9.16 -16.37
C TYR A 16 -12.08 -8.09 -16.96
N ALA A 17 -13.38 -8.38 -17.11
CA ALA A 17 -14.36 -7.35 -17.47
C ALA A 17 -14.47 -6.25 -16.40
N ARG A 18 -14.73 -5.00 -16.80
CA ARG A 18 -15.01 -3.92 -15.85
C ARG A 18 -16.31 -4.23 -15.10
N ALA A 19 -16.23 -4.31 -13.78
CA ALA A 19 -17.36 -4.48 -12.88
C ALA A 19 -18.12 -3.16 -12.66
N HIS A 20 -19.45 -3.27 -12.58
CA HIS A 20 -20.38 -2.20 -12.24
C HIS A 20 -21.70 -2.82 -11.73
N GLY A 21 -22.62 -2.02 -11.17
CA GLY A 21 -23.86 -2.55 -10.57
C GLY A 21 -24.76 -3.35 -11.54
N GLY A 22 -24.58 -3.14 -12.85
CA GLY A 22 -25.29 -3.87 -13.88
C GLY A 22 -24.84 -5.33 -13.99
N ASN A 23 -23.54 -5.61 -13.90
CA ASN A 23 -22.98 -6.95 -14.19
C ASN A 23 -22.41 -7.68 -12.98
N LEU A 24 -22.12 -6.99 -11.87
CA LEU A 24 -21.48 -7.58 -10.70
C LEU A 24 -22.48 -8.43 -9.91
N ASP A 25 -22.09 -9.66 -9.57
CA ASP A 25 -22.75 -10.46 -8.52
C ASP A 25 -22.21 -9.98 -7.18
N VAL A 26 -22.88 -8.96 -6.63
CA VAL A 26 -22.46 -8.26 -5.41
C VAL A 26 -22.44 -9.22 -4.22
N ALA A 27 -23.40 -10.14 -4.13
CA ALA A 27 -23.51 -11.08 -3.01
C ALA A 27 -22.35 -12.08 -2.99
N ARG A 28 -22.07 -12.75 -4.11
CA ARG A 28 -20.93 -13.69 -4.19
C ARG A 28 -19.59 -12.98 -4.04
N THR A 29 -19.46 -11.81 -4.64
CA THR A 29 -18.25 -10.99 -4.50
C THR A 29 -18.04 -10.55 -3.05
N TRP A 30 -19.10 -10.12 -2.36
CA TRP A 30 -19.02 -9.78 -0.94
C TRP A 30 -18.68 -11.00 -0.09
N ALA A 31 -19.30 -12.15 -0.33
CA ALA A 31 -18.98 -13.38 0.41
C ALA A 31 -17.48 -13.74 0.33
N LEU A 32 -16.88 -13.61 -0.85
CA LEU A 32 -15.44 -13.81 -1.04
C LEU A 32 -14.61 -12.77 -0.27
N VAL A 33 -14.94 -11.49 -0.40
CA VAL A 33 -14.23 -10.40 0.29
C VAL A 33 -14.33 -10.56 1.81
N ARG A 34 -15.51 -10.89 2.31
CA ARG A 34 -15.77 -11.17 3.72
C ARG A 34 -14.94 -12.35 4.22
N ALA A 35 -14.89 -13.45 3.46
CA ALA A 35 -14.06 -14.61 3.82
C ALA A 35 -12.57 -14.24 3.95
N PHE A 36 -12.06 -13.34 3.10
CA PHE A 36 -10.69 -12.83 3.30
C PHE A 36 -10.55 -12.06 4.62
N LEU A 37 -11.51 -11.21 4.95
CA LEU A 37 -11.48 -10.42 6.18
C LEU A 37 -11.58 -11.28 7.45
N THR A 38 -12.42 -12.33 7.44
CA THR A 38 -12.74 -13.09 8.66
C THR A 38 -11.93 -14.37 8.81
N GLU A 39 -11.60 -15.05 7.71
CA GLU A 39 -11.01 -16.40 7.74
C GLU A 39 -9.51 -16.43 7.42
N THR A 40 -8.90 -15.29 7.07
CA THR A 40 -7.50 -15.24 6.61
C THR A 40 -6.68 -14.14 7.28
N ASP A 41 -5.37 -14.20 7.09
CA ASP A 41 -4.45 -13.11 7.43
C ASP A 41 -4.31 -12.11 6.26
N VAL A 42 -5.42 -11.55 5.81
CA VAL A 42 -5.38 -10.52 4.77
C VAL A 42 -4.79 -9.22 5.34
N ASN A 43 -3.91 -8.59 4.57
CA ASN A 43 -3.29 -7.31 4.93
C ASN A 43 -3.94 -6.15 4.16
N TYR A 44 -4.17 -6.32 2.85
CA TYR A 44 -4.88 -5.34 2.03
C TYR A 44 -5.74 -6.01 0.97
N ILE A 45 -6.86 -5.38 0.64
CA ILE A 45 -7.72 -5.69 -0.51
C ILE A 45 -7.85 -4.40 -1.30
N PHE A 46 -7.34 -4.36 -2.52
CA PHE A 46 -7.47 -3.19 -3.39
C PHE A 46 -8.56 -3.42 -4.42
N ILE A 47 -9.55 -2.53 -4.38
CA ILE A 47 -10.69 -2.48 -5.30
C ILE A 47 -11.08 -1.03 -5.57
N ASN A 48 -11.61 -0.76 -6.76
CA ASN A 48 -12.05 0.58 -7.11
C ASN A 48 -13.18 1.06 -6.17
N THR A 49 -13.27 2.37 -5.93
CA THR A 49 -14.27 2.97 -5.04
C THR A 49 -15.69 2.65 -5.51
N SER A 50 -15.94 2.60 -6.82
CA SER A 50 -17.25 2.22 -7.36
C SER A 50 -17.69 0.82 -6.93
N ILE A 51 -16.74 -0.10 -6.75
CA ILE A 51 -17.01 -1.45 -6.28
C ILE A 51 -17.15 -1.48 -4.76
N GLN A 52 -16.34 -0.70 -4.04
CA GLN A 52 -16.48 -0.56 -2.59
C GLN A 52 -17.87 -0.10 -2.19
N VAL A 53 -18.43 0.88 -2.91
CA VAL A 53 -19.81 1.37 -2.69
C VAL A 53 -20.80 0.20 -2.77
N LEU A 54 -20.79 -0.55 -3.87
CA LEU A 54 -21.71 -1.67 -4.08
C LEU A 54 -21.59 -2.74 -2.99
N LEU A 55 -20.37 -3.11 -2.62
CA LEU A 55 -20.12 -4.13 -1.60
C LEU A 55 -20.54 -3.67 -0.20
N LYS A 56 -20.20 -2.43 0.18
CA LYS A 56 -20.52 -1.89 1.50
C LYS A 56 -22.03 -1.69 1.67
N GLU A 57 -22.70 -1.16 0.65
CA GLU A 57 -24.17 -1.03 0.66
C GLU A 57 -24.86 -2.37 0.81
N HIS A 58 -24.40 -3.40 0.07
CA HIS A 58 -24.92 -4.76 0.21
C HIS A 58 -24.66 -5.35 1.60
N ALA A 59 -23.44 -5.19 2.14
CA ALA A 59 -23.08 -5.66 3.47
C ALA A 59 -23.99 -5.06 4.55
N ILE A 60 -24.24 -3.75 4.49
CA ILE A 60 -25.20 -3.07 5.40
C ILE A 60 -26.61 -3.63 5.21
N ALA A 61 -27.05 -3.85 3.97
CA ALA A 61 -28.40 -4.35 3.68
C ALA A 61 -28.65 -5.77 4.22
N ILE A 62 -27.61 -6.60 4.31
CA ILE A 62 -27.71 -7.96 4.88
C ILE A 62 -27.45 -8.00 6.39
N GLY A 63 -27.24 -6.85 7.04
CA GLY A 63 -27.15 -6.72 8.50
C GLY A 63 -25.74 -6.76 9.08
N GLU A 64 -24.69 -6.55 8.29
CA GLU A 64 -23.33 -6.41 8.82
C GLU A 64 -23.19 -5.13 9.67
N ASP A 65 -22.34 -5.19 10.70
CA ASP A 65 -22.13 -4.07 11.61
C ASP A 65 -21.50 -2.86 10.89
N ARG A 66 -22.11 -1.68 11.08
CA ARG A 66 -21.71 -0.46 10.36
C ARG A 66 -20.36 0.07 10.81
N GLU A 67 -20.07 -0.01 12.11
CA GLU A 67 -18.80 0.50 12.65
C GLU A 67 -17.63 -0.36 12.14
N TRP A 68 -17.80 -1.69 12.15
CA TRP A 68 -16.86 -2.61 11.55
C TRP A 68 -16.64 -2.33 10.06
N LEU A 69 -17.72 -2.10 9.29
CA LEU A 69 -17.61 -1.74 7.88
C LEU A 69 -16.91 -0.39 7.67
N ASP A 70 -17.06 0.58 8.57
CA ASP A 70 -16.33 1.85 8.56
C ASP A 70 -14.84 1.69 8.91
N ASP A 71 -14.49 0.64 9.65
CA ASP A 71 -13.10 0.30 9.96
C ASP A 71 -12.40 -0.47 8.84
N VAL A 72 -13.10 -1.38 8.15
CA VAL A 72 -12.48 -2.21 7.09
C VAL A 72 -12.53 -1.57 5.71
N PHE A 73 -13.51 -0.71 5.39
CA PHE A 73 -13.57 0.02 4.11
C PHE A 73 -12.96 1.42 4.19
N GLU A 74 -12.13 1.78 3.21
CA GLU A 74 -11.72 3.17 3.00
C GLU A 74 -12.92 4.04 2.57
N TYR A 75 -13.81 3.51 1.72
CA TYR A 75 -15.02 4.24 1.34
C TYR A 75 -15.99 4.41 2.51
N GLY A 76 -16.35 5.66 2.80
CA GLY A 76 -17.25 6.04 3.89
C GLY A 76 -16.67 5.85 5.30
N GLY A 77 -15.51 5.20 5.42
CA GLY A 77 -14.81 4.99 6.69
C GLY A 77 -13.89 6.16 7.07
N LYS A 78 -13.55 6.25 8.35
CA LYS A 78 -12.58 7.23 8.89
C LYS A 78 -11.26 6.60 9.30
N SER A 79 -11.18 5.26 9.24
CA SER A 79 -9.99 4.52 9.64
C SER A 79 -8.85 4.74 8.64
N ARG A 80 -7.69 5.16 9.16
CA ARG A 80 -6.43 5.22 8.39
C ARG A 80 -5.84 3.82 8.12
N TRP A 81 -6.41 2.79 8.76
CA TRP A 81 -5.94 1.41 8.77
C TRP A 81 -6.89 0.47 8.02
N SER A 82 -7.79 1.00 7.19
CA SER A 82 -8.72 0.20 6.39
C SER A 82 -8.00 -0.83 5.53
N ILE A 83 -8.52 -2.06 5.57
CA ILE A 83 -7.99 -3.20 4.83
C ILE A 83 -8.40 -3.09 3.37
N ILE A 84 -9.66 -2.72 3.10
CA ILE A 84 -10.20 -2.49 1.76
C ILE A 84 -9.89 -1.07 1.34
N ARG A 85 -9.10 -0.91 0.28
CA ARG A 85 -8.55 0.37 -0.16
C ARG A 85 -8.83 0.66 -1.62
N HIS A 86 -9.00 1.94 -1.91
CA HIS A 86 -9.10 2.42 -3.27
C HIS A 86 -7.77 2.23 -3.98
N SER A 87 -7.86 1.66 -5.19
CA SER A 87 -6.76 1.66 -6.13
C SER A 87 -7.32 1.86 -7.55
N PRO A 88 -6.84 2.88 -8.29
CA PRO A 88 -7.25 3.10 -9.66
C PRO A 88 -7.04 1.85 -10.53
N GLY A 89 -7.98 1.56 -11.44
CA GLY A 89 -7.92 0.40 -12.35
C GLY A 89 -8.27 -0.96 -11.75
N HIS A 90 -8.59 -1.02 -10.44
CA HIS A 90 -9.02 -2.25 -9.75
C HIS A 90 -10.55 -2.42 -9.80
N ASP A 91 -11.13 -2.08 -10.95
CA ASP A 91 -12.53 -2.32 -11.31
C ASP A 91 -12.69 -3.54 -12.23
N THR A 92 -11.59 -4.20 -12.60
CA THR A 92 -11.58 -5.45 -13.40
C THR A 92 -11.24 -6.69 -12.58
N HIS A 93 -10.61 -6.51 -11.42
CA HIS A 93 -10.18 -7.56 -10.52
C HIS A 93 -10.04 -7.02 -9.08
N ILE A 94 -9.93 -7.95 -8.13
CA ILE A 94 -9.60 -7.73 -6.72
C ILE A 94 -8.12 -8.03 -6.54
N HIS A 95 -7.31 -7.06 -6.13
CA HIS A 95 -5.94 -7.34 -5.73
C HIS A 95 -5.88 -7.58 -4.22
N VAL A 96 -5.56 -8.79 -3.81
CA VAL A 96 -5.43 -9.17 -2.40
C VAL A 96 -3.96 -9.33 -2.03
N ARG A 97 -3.56 -8.76 -0.89
CA ARG A 97 -2.26 -9.00 -0.27
C ARG A 97 -2.48 -9.68 1.06
N PHE A 98 -1.92 -10.88 1.20
CA PHE A 98 -1.87 -11.59 2.47
C PHE A 98 -0.64 -11.21 3.27
N TYR A 99 -0.80 -11.22 4.59
CA TYR A 99 0.30 -11.25 5.52
C TYR A 99 0.81 -12.70 5.62
N ASN A 100 2.08 -12.92 5.31
CA ASN A 100 2.75 -14.19 5.54
C ASN A 100 4.03 -13.94 6.35
N PRO A 101 4.11 -14.40 7.61
CA PRO A 101 5.25 -14.13 8.47
C PRO A 101 6.52 -14.82 7.97
N VAL A 102 6.40 -16.03 7.42
CA VAL A 102 7.53 -16.79 6.86
C VAL A 102 8.10 -16.08 5.63
N ALA A 103 7.23 -15.60 4.73
CA ALA A 103 7.68 -14.87 3.54
C ALA A 103 8.36 -13.54 3.90
N GLN A 104 7.86 -12.83 4.92
CA GLN A 104 8.51 -11.62 5.44
C GLN A 104 9.89 -11.91 6.02
N GLU A 105 9.97 -12.89 6.92
CA GLU A 105 11.23 -13.31 7.52
C GLU A 105 12.25 -13.77 6.47
N MET A 106 11.83 -14.59 5.50
CA MET A 106 12.66 -15.03 4.40
C MET A 106 13.14 -13.88 3.52
N GLY A 107 12.24 -12.94 3.20
CA GLY A 107 12.59 -11.72 2.49
C GLY A 107 13.68 -10.93 3.19
N TRP A 108 13.60 -10.80 4.52
CA TRP A 108 14.60 -10.09 5.31
C TRP A 108 15.95 -10.80 5.37
N ARG A 109 15.95 -12.12 5.55
CA ARG A 109 17.19 -12.92 5.52
C ARG A 109 17.86 -12.87 4.15
N ALA A 110 17.08 -12.98 3.08
CA ALA A 110 17.59 -12.94 1.71
C ALA A 110 18.04 -11.53 1.29
N TYR A 111 17.41 -10.47 1.82
CA TYR A 111 17.62 -9.09 1.37
C TYR A 111 19.10 -8.66 1.42
N GLY A 112 19.80 -8.95 2.52
CA GLY A 112 21.23 -8.65 2.64
C GLY A 112 22.08 -9.31 1.55
N ALA A 113 21.83 -10.60 1.29
CA ALA A 113 22.51 -11.37 0.25
C ALA A 113 22.16 -10.90 -1.17
N LEU A 114 20.91 -10.49 -1.39
CA LEU A 114 20.46 -9.98 -2.69
C LEU A 114 21.06 -8.60 -3.01
N VAL A 115 21.20 -7.73 -2.00
CA VAL A 115 21.88 -6.43 -2.14
C VAL A 115 23.37 -6.62 -2.34
N SER A 116 24.03 -7.49 -1.56
CA SER A 116 25.48 -7.73 -1.69
C SER A 116 25.84 -8.38 -3.02
N SER A 117 24.97 -9.24 -3.56
CA SER A 117 25.13 -9.83 -4.90
C SER A 117 24.66 -8.93 -6.05
N GLY A 118 24.21 -7.71 -5.77
CA GLY A 118 23.78 -6.75 -6.80
C GLY A 118 22.49 -7.11 -7.54
N ARG A 119 21.76 -8.13 -7.09
CA ARG A 119 20.49 -8.59 -7.70
C ARG A 119 19.35 -7.60 -7.46
N ILE A 120 19.39 -6.89 -6.34
CA ILE A 120 18.44 -5.83 -6.02
C ILE A 120 19.18 -4.58 -5.56
N LYS A 121 18.62 -3.41 -5.87
CA LYS A 121 19.13 -2.13 -5.33
C LYS A 121 18.50 -1.88 -3.96
N PRO A 122 19.27 -1.40 -2.97
CA PRO A 122 18.69 -1.03 -1.69
C PRO A 122 17.68 0.11 -1.87
N PRO A 123 16.58 0.16 -1.09
CA PRO A 123 15.60 1.22 -1.19
C PRO A 123 16.27 2.53 -0.77
N THR A 124 15.91 3.61 -1.45
CA THR A 124 16.34 4.96 -1.10
C THR A 124 15.20 5.63 -0.35
N PHE A 125 15.43 5.91 0.93
CA PHE A 125 14.53 6.71 1.74
C PHE A 125 14.87 8.19 1.57
N TYR A 126 13.94 9.08 1.88
CA TYR A 126 14.18 10.53 1.82
C TYR A 126 13.88 11.16 3.17
N THR A 127 14.80 11.99 3.64
CA THR A 127 14.58 12.89 4.78
C THR A 127 14.35 14.29 4.24
N SER A 128 13.29 14.95 4.70
CA SER A 128 13.04 16.35 4.39
C SER A 128 13.98 17.24 5.20
N TYR A 129 14.73 18.10 4.53
CA TYR A 129 15.66 19.06 5.14
C TYR A 129 15.29 20.49 4.74
N LYS A 130 14.95 21.33 5.72
CA LYS A 130 14.75 22.77 5.49
C LYS A 130 16.09 23.48 5.54
N ALA A 131 16.55 23.97 4.38
CA ALA A 131 17.82 24.67 4.27
C ALA A 131 17.83 25.94 5.12
N GLN A 132 18.95 26.19 5.80
CA GLN A 132 19.18 27.36 6.64
C GLN A 132 20.00 28.42 5.89
N LYS A 133 20.01 29.66 6.41
CA LYS A 133 20.84 30.73 5.84
C LYS A 133 22.32 30.32 5.88
N GLY A 134 22.98 30.34 4.73
CA GLY A 134 24.39 29.97 4.60
C GLY A 134 24.67 28.48 4.41
N ASP A 135 23.63 27.64 4.25
CA ASP A 135 23.81 26.25 3.85
C ASP A 135 24.26 26.12 2.39
N ILE A 136 25.08 25.10 2.12
CA ILE A 136 25.44 24.65 0.77
C ILE A 136 25.29 23.13 0.69
N LEU A 137 25.05 22.59 -0.52
CA LEU A 137 24.86 21.15 -0.68
C LEU A 137 26.02 20.32 -0.12
N GLY A 138 27.26 20.77 -0.22
CA GLY A 138 28.41 20.04 0.32
C GLY A 138 28.33 19.83 1.84
N ARG A 139 27.91 20.84 2.61
CA ARG A 139 27.75 20.71 4.07
C ARG A 139 26.58 19.81 4.43
N VAL A 140 25.47 19.94 3.70
CA VAL A 140 24.29 19.08 3.88
C VAL A 140 24.64 17.63 3.55
N ALA A 141 25.29 17.37 2.41
CA ALA A 141 25.79 16.08 2.00
C ALA A 141 26.66 15.41 3.07
N LYS A 142 27.65 16.15 3.60
CA LYS A 142 28.51 15.67 4.68
C LYS A 142 27.73 15.37 5.96
N ARG A 143 26.81 16.25 6.37
CA ARG A 143 25.97 16.08 7.57
C ARG A 143 25.13 14.80 7.52
N PHE A 144 24.61 14.45 6.35
CA PHE A 144 23.75 13.29 6.17
C PHE A 144 24.51 12.05 5.66
N ASN A 145 25.82 12.14 5.44
CA ASN A 145 26.67 11.10 4.87
C ASN A 145 26.14 10.58 3.51
N VAL A 146 25.86 11.51 2.59
CA VAL A 146 25.35 11.24 1.24
C VAL A 146 26.16 12.01 0.21
N SER A 147 26.10 11.63 -1.06
CA SER A 147 26.80 12.39 -2.10
C SER A 147 26.01 13.63 -2.50
N VAL A 148 26.71 14.69 -2.92
CA VAL A 148 26.07 15.90 -3.48
C VAL A 148 25.27 15.55 -4.72
N ALA A 149 25.78 14.66 -5.57
CA ALA A 149 25.11 14.19 -6.78
C ALA A 149 23.78 13.48 -6.47
N ASP A 150 23.73 12.68 -5.41
CA ASP A 150 22.48 12.04 -4.98
C ASP A 150 21.44 13.07 -4.54
N ILE A 151 21.84 14.09 -3.76
CA ILE A 151 20.93 15.18 -3.36
C ILE A 151 20.45 15.95 -4.59
N GLN A 152 21.34 16.25 -5.54
CA GLN A 152 20.99 16.95 -6.77
C GLN A 152 19.97 16.17 -7.58
N LYS A 153 20.23 14.89 -7.82
CA LYS A 153 19.31 13.99 -8.53
C LYS A 153 17.96 13.89 -7.83
N ALA A 154 17.95 13.76 -6.50
CA ALA A 154 16.74 13.69 -5.69
C ALA A 154 15.84 14.94 -5.77
N ASN A 155 16.43 16.10 -6.09
CA ASN A 155 15.76 17.39 -6.10
C ASN A 155 15.74 18.07 -7.49
N GLY A 156 16.18 17.38 -8.55
CA GLY A 156 16.28 17.94 -9.90
C GLY A 156 17.22 19.14 -10.02
N LEU A 157 18.23 19.25 -9.15
CA LEU A 157 19.15 20.38 -9.13
C LEU A 157 20.29 20.17 -10.12
N ARG A 158 20.63 21.22 -10.87
CA ARG A 158 21.82 21.25 -11.74
C ARG A 158 23.04 21.90 -11.09
N SER A 159 22.83 22.64 -10.01
CA SER A 159 23.88 23.36 -9.28
C SER A 159 23.91 22.96 -7.81
N THR A 160 24.93 23.42 -7.08
CA THR A 160 25.13 23.16 -5.65
C THR A 160 24.58 24.26 -4.74
N LYS A 161 23.99 25.30 -5.32
CA LYS A 161 23.36 26.41 -4.60
C LYS A 161 21.98 25.96 -4.09
N ILE A 162 21.72 26.21 -2.81
CA ILE A 162 20.42 25.96 -2.17
C ILE A 162 19.89 27.23 -1.53
N VAL A 163 18.57 27.34 -1.50
CA VAL A 163 17.84 28.53 -1.04
C VAL A 163 17.40 28.29 0.40
N ALA A 164 17.76 29.21 1.29
CA ALA A 164 17.32 29.16 2.68
C ALA A 164 15.79 29.16 2.77
N GLY A 165 15.23 28.39 3.70
CA GLY A 165 13.80 28.22 3.90
C GLY A 165 13.16 27.15 3.00
N ARG A 166 13.79 26.77 1.88
CA ARG A 166 13.28 25.70 1.00
C ARG A 166 13.55 24.32 1.60
N VAL A 167 12.59 23.41 1.43
CA VAL A 167 12.72 22.00 1.81
C VAL A 167 13.33 21.20 0.65
N TYR A 168 14.37 20.43 0.97
CA TYR A 168 15.07 19.54 0.04
C TYR A 168 14.95 18.09 0.52
N ARG A 169 14.82 17.17 -0.43
CA ARG A 169 14.80 15.73 -0.20
C ARG A 169 16.22 15.20 -0.11
N ILE A 170 16.62 14.69 1.04
CA ILE A 170 17.94 14.11 1.23
C ILE A 170 17.84 12.59 1.10
N PRO A 171 18.42 11.97 0.05
CA PRO A 171 18.32 10.53 -0.18
C PRO A 171 19.23 9.78 0.79
N ARG A 172 18.68 8.85 1.57
CA ARG A 172 19.44 7.93 2.42
C ARG A 172 19.28 6.53 1.86
N LYS A 173 20.37 5.93 1.40
CA LYS A 173 20.37 4.50 1.03
C LYS A 173 20.01 3.71 2.28
N GLY A 174 18.96 2.90 2.18
CA GLY A 174 18.57 2.00 3.25
C GLY A 174 19.75 1.10 3.61
N GLN A 175 20.16 1.13 4.87
CA GLN A 175 21.06 0.11 5.39
C GLN A 175 20.30 -1.22 5.43
N VAL A 176 21.02 -2.32 5.27
CA VAL A 176 20.52 -3.67 5.56
C VAL A 176 20.38 -3.78 7.09
N ASN A 177 19.42 -3.07 7.66
CA ASN A 177 19.02 -3.31 9.03
C ASN A 177 18.07 -4.50 8.99
N GLN A 178 18.42 -5.58 9.68
CA GLN A 178 17.46 -6.63 9.95
C GLN A 178 16.27 -5.96 10.66
N PRO A 179 15.06 -5.99 10.10
CA PRO A 179 13.90 -5.51 10.82
C PRO A 179 13.73 -6.37 12.07
N GLY A 180 13.18 -5.77 13.13
CA GLY A 180 12.85 -6.48 14.36
C GLY A 180 11.85 -7.61 14.10
N ARG A 181 11.51 -8.35 15.16
CA ARG A 181 10.55 -9.47 15.12
C ARG A 181 9.33 -9.14 14.26
N VAL A 182 9.00 -10.06 13.34
CA VAL A 182 7.78 -10.02 12.52
C VAL A 182 6.56 -9.78 13.42
N VAL A 183 5.92 -8.60 13.33
CA VAL A 183 4.69 -8.29 14.11
C VAL A 183 3.48 -8.62 13.25
N ILE A 184 2.64 -9.52 13.75
CA ILE A 184 1.36 -9.87 13.10
C ILE A 184 0.39 -8.72 13.38
N PRO A 185 -0.15 -8.06 12.35
CA PRO A 185 -1.12 -6.98 12.56
C PRO A 185 -2.39 -7.54 13.22
N LYS A 186 -3.01 -6.73 14.10
CA LYS A 186 -4.29 -7.07 14.70
C LYS A 186 -5.34 -7.22 13.60
N ARG A 187 -6.10 -8.33 13.61
CA ARG A 187 -7.22 -8.53 12.69
C ARG A 187 -8.39 -7.62 13.07
N LEU A 188 -8.98 -6.95 12.08
CA LEU A 188 -10.21 -6.17 12.23
C LEU A 188 -11.41 -7.10 11.98
N LEU A 189 -11.63 -8.05 12.90
CA LEU A 189 -12.79 -8.94 12.83
C LEU A 189 -14.08 -8.19 13.21
N PRO A 190 -15.25 -8.61 12.69
CA PRO A 190 -16.52 -8.06 13.14
C PRO A 190 -16.70 -8.29 14.65
N PRO A 191 -17.46 -7.42 15.34
CA PRO A 191 -17.79 -7.62 16.74
C PRO A 191 -18.53 -8.97 16.95
N LEU A 192 -18.37 -9.54 18.16
CA LEU A 192 -19.02 -10.78 18.59
C LEU A 192 -20.51 -10.58 18.86
#